data_AF-A0A553NPS8-F1
#
_entry.id   AF-A0A553NPS8-F1
#
_cell.length_a   1.000
_cell.length_b   1.000
_cell.length_c   1.000
_cell.angle_alpha   90.00
_cell.angle_beta   90.00
_cell.angle_gamma   90.00
#
_symmetry.space_group_name_H-M   'P 1'
#
loop_
_entity.id
_entity.type
_entity.pdbx_description
1 polymer ?
#
loop_
_entity_poly.entity_id
_entity_poly.type
_entity_poly.pdbx_seq_one_letter_code
_entity_poly.pdbx_strand_id
1 'polypeptide(L)'
;FRDFDHTHPVIIWLWDILESFSDEERVLFVIFVSGRSRLPNNPEDLPQRFQILRVDKPENGLPTAQTCFFQLRLPPFTDRQTMEEKLRYAIYNCRSIDMDQYMLRRDSNPNGG
;
A
#
# COMPACT_ATOMS: atom_id res chain seq x y z
N PHE A 1 4.14 -10.49 -11.84
CA PHE A 1 4.32 -11.14 -10.53
C PHE A 1 5.69 -11.79 -10.53
N ARG A 2 6.60 -11.44 -9.61
CA ARG A 2 7.81 -12.27 -9.41
C ARG A 2 7.45 -13.24 -8.29
N ASP A 3 7.58 -14.53 -8.57
CA ASP A 3 7.39 -15.64 -7.62
C ASP A 3 5.94 -15.92 -7.17
N PHE A 4 4.94 -15.43 -7.92
CA PHE A 4 3.56 -15.91 -7.86
C PHE A 4 3.10 -16.35 -9.25
N ASP A 5 2.51 -17.54 -9.35
CA ASP A 5 1.67 -17.88 -10.49
C ASP A 5 0.41 -16.98 -10.47
N HIS A 6 -0.13 -16.64 -11.64
CA HIS A 6 -1.31 -15.78 -11.77
C HIS A 6 -2.56 -16.35 -11.09
N THR A 7 -2.56 -17.66 -10.84
CA THR A 7 -3.64 -18.40 -10.16
C THR A 7 -3.41 -18.57 -8.66
N HIS A 8 -2.31 -18.04 -8.12
CA HIS A 8 -1.95 -18.25 -6.73
C HIS A 8 -3.02 -17.61 -5.81
N PRO A 9 -3.54 -18.33 -4.79
CA PRO A 9 -4.63 -17.86 -3.94
C PRO A 9 -4.40 -16.46 -3.36
N VAL A 10 -3.18 -16.18 -2.89
CA VAL A 10 -2.78 -14.85 -2.36
C VAL A 10 -3.00 -13.70 -3.36
N ILE A 11 -2.80 -13.94 -4.66
CA ILE A 11 -3.04 -12.91 -5.70
C ILE A 11 -4.53 -12.68 -5.90
N ILE A 12 -5.32 -13.76 -5.94
CA ILE A 12 -6.78 -13.68 -6.04
C ILE A 12 -7.34 -12.92 -4.83
N TRP A 13 -6.94 -13.34 -3.62
CA TRP A 13 -7.33 -12.70 -2.38
C TRP A 13 -6.97 -11.22 -2.34
N LEU A 14 -5.76 -10.84 -2.80
CA LEU A 14 -5.37 -9.43 -2.84
C LEU A 14 -6.38 -8.60 -3.63
N TRP A 15 -6.74 -9.02 -4.83
CA TRP A 15 -7.67 -8.27 -5.68
C TRP A 15 -9.07 -8.24 -5.08
N ASP A 16 -9.58 -9.38 -4.60
CA ASP A 16 -10.88 -9.44 -3.94
C ASP A 16 -10.95 -8.58 -2.65
N ILE A 17 -9.81 -8.37 -1.97
CA ILE A 17 -9.71 -7.49 -0.80
C ILE A 17 -9.67 -6.03 -1.23
N LEU A 18 -8.90 -5.68 -2.27
CA LEU A 18 -8.85 -4.31 -2.79
C LEU A 18 -10.19 -3.86 -3.38
N GLU A 19 -10.98 -4.79 -3.92
CA GLU A 19 -12.35 -4.52 -4.36
C GLU A 19 -13.28 -4.23 -3.18
N SER A 20 -13.11 -4.91 -2.04
CA SER A 20 -13.90 -4.69 -0.81
C SER A 20 -13.48 -3.44 -0.02
N PHE A 21 -12.38 -2.79 -0.40
CA PHE A 21 -11.94 -1.55 0.24
C PHE A 21 -12.89 -0.39 -0.06
N SER A 22 -13.11 0.42 0.98
CA SER A 22 -13.71 1.74 0.83
C SER A 22 -12.79 2.69 0.03
N ASP A 23 -13.34 3.81 -0.45
CA ASP A 23 -12.52 4.80 -1.17
C ASP A 23 -11.39 5.37 -0.31
N GLU A 24 -11.62 5.54 0.99
CA GLU A 24 -10.56 5.94 1.94
C GLU A 24 -9.44 4.89 1.97
N GLU A 25 -9.80 3.61 2.10
CA GLU A 25 -8.81 2.52 2.16
C GLU A 25 -8.04 2.35 0.86
N ARG A 26 -8.68 2.57 -0.30
CA ARG A 26 -7.99 2.58 -1.59
C ARG A 26 -6.95 3.70 -1.66
N VAL A 27 -7.27 4.89 -1.16
CA VAL A 27 -6.30 5.99 -1.07
C VAL A 27 -5.15 5.63 -0.13
N LEU A 28 -5.45 5.06 1.04
CA LEU A 28 -4.42 4.62 1.98
C LEU A 28 -3.53 3.52 1.41
N PHE A 29 -4.10 2.59 0.66
CA PHE A 29 -3.34 1.58 -0.04
C PHE A 29 -2.38 2.21 -1.06
N VAL A 30 -2.87 3.15 -1.89
CA VAL A 30 -2.02 3.87 -2.86
C VAL A 30 -0.86 4.57 -2.15
N ILE A 31 -1.12 5.28 -1.04
CA ILE A 31 -0.08 5.92 -0.23
C ILE A 31 0.90 4.88 0.29
N PHE A 32 0.40 3.76 0.83
CA PHE A 32 1.22 2.70 1.37
C PHE A 32 2.19 2.11 0.32
N VAL A 33 1.72 1.82 -0.89
CA VAL A 33 2.56 1.19 -1.92
C VAL A 33 3.41 2.14 -2.75
N SER A 34 3.00 3.41 -2.89
CA SER A 34 3.65 4.38 -3.77
C SER A 34 4.32 5.54 -3.03
N GLY A 35 3.97 5.78 -1.77
CA GLY A 35 4.38 6.98 -1.02
C GLY A 35 3.72 8.27 -1.50
N ARG A 36 2.71 8.20 -2.37
CA ARG A 36 2.02 9.35 -2.97
C ARG A 36 0.55 9.35 -2.61
N SER A 37 -0.03 10.53 -2.42
CA SER A 37 -1.47 10.70 -2.19
C SER A 37 -2.31 10.42 -3.43
N ARG A 38 -1.73 10.54 -4.63
CA ARG A 38 -2.37 10.27 -5.92
C ARG A 38 -1.37 9.67 -6.92
N LEU A 39 -1.87 8.79 -7.78
CA LEU A 39 -1.14 8.32 -8.95
C LEU A 39 -1.35 9.30 -10.12
N PRO A 40 -0.41 9.42 -11.06
CA PRO A 40 -0.60 10.21 -12.27
C PRO A 40 -1.76 9.65 -13.12
N ASN A 41 -2.38 10.52 -13.92
CA ASN A 41 -3.51 10.15 -14.78
C ASN A 41 -3.11 9.19 -15.90
N ASN A 42 -1.86 9.26 -16.37
CA ASN A 42 -1.32 8.33 -17.35
C ASN A 42 -0.38 7.32 -16.65
N PRO A 43 -0.65 6.00 -16.76
CA PRO A 43 0.25 4.97 -16.24
C PRO A 43 1.69 5.05 -16.77
N GLU A 44 1.92 5.63 -17.95
CA GLU A 44 3.25 5.83 -18.53
C GLU A 44 4.10 6.86 -17.76
N ASP A 45 3.46 7.75 -17.00
CA ASP A 45 4.14 8.75 -16.17
C ASP A 45 4.67 8.13 -14.85
N LEU A 46 4.33 6.87 -14.56
CA LEU A 46 4.89 6.16 -13.42
C LEU A 46 6.34 5.75 -13.73
N PRO A 47 7.29 6.06 -12.84
CA PRO A 47 8.69 5.69 -13.06
C PRO A 47 8.89 4.17 -13.16
N GLN A 48 7.92 3.40 -12.64
CA GLN A 48 7.87 1.95 -12.77
C GLN A 48 6.48 1.40 -12.52
N ARG A 49 6.24 0.18 -13.01
CA ARG A 49 4.99 -0.55 -12.80
C ARG A 49 4.89 -1.09 -11.38
N PHE A 50 3.65 -1.11 -10.87
CA PHE A 50 3.32 -1.78 -9.61
C PHE A 50 3.70 -3.26 -9.66
N GLN A 51 4.38 -3.73 -8.63
CA GLN A 51 4.89 -5.11 -8.56
C GLN A 51 4.50 -5.74 -7.23
N ILE A 52 4.04 -6.99 -7.31
CA ILE A 52 3.77 -7.83 -6.15
C ILE A 52 4.85 -8.89 -6.07
N LEU A 53 5.50 -8.98 -4.91
CA LEU A 53 6.58 -9.91 -4.62
C LEU A 53 6.20 -10.78 -3.43
N ARG A 54 6.50 -12.07 -3.54
CA ARG A 54 6.51 -12.96 -2.38
C ARG A 54 7.78 -12.70 -1.58
N VAL A 55 7.68 -12.76 -0.26
CA VAL A 55 8.87 -12.72 0.62
C VAL A 55 8.89 -13.92 1.54
N ASP A 56 10.10 -14.40 1.83
CA ASP A 56 10.32 -15.44 2.83
C ASP A 56 10.31 -14.79 4.23
N LYS A 57 9.11 -14.77 4.82
CA LYS A 57 8.82 -14.22 6.14
C LYS A 57 7.87 -15.19 6.85
N PRO A 58 7.74 -15.08 8.19
CA PRO A 58 6.77 -15.88 8.93
C PRO A 58 5.37 -15.79 8.31
N GLU A 59 4.65 -16.92 8.32
CA GLU A 59 3.27 -16.98 7.87
C GLU A 59 2.41 -15.94 8.58
N ASN A 60 1.48 -15.35 7.83
CA ASN A 60 0.54 -14.34 8.32
C ASN A 60 1.22 -13.10 8.95
N GLY A 61 2.47 -12.84 8.57
CA GLY A 61 3.18 -11.60 8.86
C GLY A 61 2.48 -10.37 8.25
N LEU A 62 2.95 -9.19 8.62
CA LEU A 62 2.45 -7.96 8.00
C LEU A 62 2.97 -7.80 6.56
N PRO A 63 2.11 -7.37 5.62
CA PRO A 63 2.59 -6.94 4.31
C PRO A 63 3.46 -5.68 4.47
N THR A 64 4.44 -5.52 3.59
CA THR A 64 5.34 -4.35 3.58
C THR A 64 5.39 -3.74 2.18
N ALA A 65 5.64 -2.45 2.09
CA ALA A 65 5.84 -1.77 0.81
C ALA A 65 7.27 -1.28 0.66
N GLN A 66 7.75 -1.21 -0.58
CA GLN A 66 8.96 -0.50 -0.95
C GLN A 66 8.58 0.56 -1.98
N THR A 67 8.25 1.75 -1.48
CA THR A 67 7.65 2.84 -2.26
C THR A 67 8.56 3.34 -3.37
N CYS A 68 9.88 3.43 -3.13
CA CYS A 68 10.88 3.77 -4.14
C CYS A 68 10.80 2.87 -5.38
N PHE A 69 10.32 1.64 -5.22
CA PHE A 69 10.17 0.68 -6.32
C PHE A 69 8.71 0.32 -6.63
N PHE A 70 7.73 1.02 -6.06
CA PHE A 70 6.30 0.72 -6.22
C PHE A 70 5.99 -0.78 -6.01
N GLN A 71 6.56 -1.37 -4.96
CA GLN A 71 6.48 -2.80 -4.68
C GLN A 71 5.65 -3.09 -3.43
N LEU A 72 4.69 -4.01 -3.56
CA LEU A 72 4.03 -4.67 -2.44
C LEU A 72 4.70 -6.03 -2.18
N ARG A 73 5.12 -6.27 -0.95
CA ARG A 73 5.75 -7.52 -0.51
C ARG A 73 4.80 -8.26 0.42
N LEU A 74 4.42 -9.46 0.02
CA LEU A 74 3.46 -10.30 0.73
C LEU A 74 4.17 -11.49 1.37
N PRO A 75 4.05 -11.67 2.70
CA PRO A 75 4.40 -12.94 3.33
C PRO A 75 3.44 -14.05 2.86
N PRO A 76 3.77 -15.33 3.13
CA PRO A 76 2.80 -16.40 2.94
C PRO A 76 1.59 -16.18 3.85
N PHE A 77 0.41 -16.08 3.25
CA PHE A 77 -0.87 -16.04 3.96
C PHE A 77 -1.58 -17.38 3.83
N THR A 78 -2.18 -17.83 4.93
CA THR A 78 -2.90 -19.12 4.98
C THR A 78 -4.37 -18.99 4.58
N ASP A 79 -4.94 -17.80 4.72
CA ASP A 79 -6.34 -17.53 4.42
C ASP A 79 -6.58 -16.04 4.06
N ARG A 80 -7.70 -15.79 3.38
CA ARG A 80 -8.10 -14.45 2.92
C ARG A 80 -8.37 -13.49 4.09
N GLN A 81 -9.03 -13.94 5.15
CA GLN A 81 -9.45 -13.08 6.25
C GLN A 81 -8.24 -12.49 6.97
N THR A 82 -7.27 -13.33 7.32
CA THR A 82 -6.01 -12.91 7.94
C THR A 82 -5.26 -11.93 7.03
N MET A 83 -5.23 -12.18 5.72
CA MET A 83 -4.61 -11.27 4.76
C MET A 83 -5.31 -9.90 4.75
N GLU A 84 -6.64 -9.88 4.76
CA GLU A 84 -7.43 -8.64 4.79
C GLU A 84 -7.18 -7.83 6.06
N GLU A 85 -7.25 -8.48 7.23
CA GLU A 85 -7.00 -7.85 8.53
C GLU A 85 -5.59 -7.25 8.60
N LYS A 86 -4.58 -7.98 8.13
CA LYS A 86 -3.17 -7.55 8.14
C LYS A 86 -2.92 -6.45 7.12
N LEU A 87 -3.55 -6.49 5.95
CA LEU A 87 -3.44 -5.44 4.94
C LEU A 87 -4.09 -4.14 5.41
N ARG A 88 -5.32 -4.20 5.96
CA ARG A 88 -5.98 -3.05 6.58
C ARG A 88 -5.11 -2.48 7.71
N TYR A 89 -4.61 -3.34 8.60
CA TYR A 89 -3.69 -2.90 9.65
C TYR A 89 -2.47 -2.16 9.07
N ALA A 90 -1.83 -2.70 8.04
CA ALA A 90 -0.65 -2.08 7.43
C ALA A 90 -0.96 -0.71 6.82
N ILE A 91 -2.03 -0.56 6.04
CA ILE A 91 -2.35 0.74 5.41
C ILE A 91 -2.76 1.81 6.42
N TYR A 92 -3.36 1.42 7.55
CA TYR A 92 -3.73 2.35 8.62
C TYR A 92 -2.53 2.73 9.52
N ASN A 93 -1.64 1.79 9.81
CA ASN A 93 -0.56 1.98 10.79
C ASN A 93 0.81 2.28 10.17
N CYS A 94 1.02 2.01 8.88
CA CYS A 94 2.26 2.35 8.17
C CYS A 94 2.27 3.80 7.64
N ARG A 95 1.36 4.64 8.16
CA ARG A 95 1.51 6.09 8.11
C ARG A 95 2.71 6.46 8.98
N SER A 96 3.92 6.26 8.47
CA SER A 96 5.12 6.83 9.05
C SER A 96 4.83 8.31 9.31
N ILE A 97 4.91 8.64 10.58
CA ILE A 97 5.04 9.99 11.11
C ILE A 97 6.03 10.75 10.19
N ASP A 98 5.51 11.80 9.54
CA ASP A 98 6.13 12.85 8.71
C ASP A 98 6.35 12.69 7.19
N MET A 99 5.59 13.49 6.42
CA MET A 99 6.17 14.49 5.48
C MET A 99 5.16 15.53 4.93
N ASP A 100 3.83 15.28 4.99
CA ASP A 100 2.85 16.27 4.51
C ASP A 100 2.00 16.91 5.62
N GLN A 101 1.84 16.26 6.78
CA GLN A 101 0.97 16.79 7.84
C GLN A 101 1.60 17.95 8.63
N TYR A 102 2.94 18.08 8.66
CA TYR A 102 3.62 19.26 9.19
C TYR A 102 3.67 20.45 8.20
N MET A 103 3.70 20.19 6.89
CA MET A 103 3.68 21.27 5.89
C MET A 103 2.30 21.93 5.76
N LEU A 104 1.21 21.15 5.84
CA LEU A 104 -0.14 21.69 5.76
C LEU A 104 -0.58 22.52 6.99
N ARG A 105 0.15 22.46 8.11
CA ARG A 105 -0.17 23.23 9.34
C ARG A 105 0.63 24.54 9.47
N ARG A 106 1.61 24.80 8.61
CA ARG A 106 2.43 26.03 8.66
C ARG A 106 1.86 27.18 7.82
N ASP A 107 0.96 26.88 6.89
CA ASP A 107 0.36 27.89 6.01
C ASP A 107 -0.96 28.50 6.53
N SER A 108 -1.30 28.29 7.82
CA SER A 108 -2.53 28.80 8.43
C SER A 108 -2.34 29.81 9.57
N ASN A 109 -1.17 30.43 9.72
CA ASN A 109 -1.02 31.60 10.61
C ASN A 109 -0.86 32.91 9.81
N PRO A 110 -1.93 33.71 9.60
CA PRO A 110 -1.84 34.98 8.90
C PRO A 110 -1.38 36.18 9.76
N ASN A 111 -0.86 35.98 10.98
CA ASN A 111 -0.44 37.11 11.86
C ASN A 111 0.98 36.92 12.40
N GLY A 112 1.96 37.39 11.64
CA GLY A 112 3.37 37.44 12.06
C GLY A 112 4.18 38.36 11.16
N GLY A 113 3.90 39.67 11.25
CA GLY A 113 4.58 40.76 10.56
C GLY A 113 3.94 42.08 10.94
#